data_AF-A0A6N7FDV1-F1
#
_entry.id   AF-A0A6N7FDV1-F1
#
_cell.length_a   1.000
_cell.length_b   1.000
_cell.length_c   1.000
_cell.angle_alpha   90.00
_cell.angle_beta   90.00
_cell.angle_gamma   90.00
#
_symmetry.space_group_name_H-M   'P 1'
#
loop_
_entity.id
_entity.type
_entity.pdbx_description
1 polymer ?
#
loop_
_entity_poly.entity_id
_entity_poly.type
_entity_poly.pdbx_seq_one_letter_code
_entity_poly.pdbx_strand_id
1 'polypeptide(L)'
;MSAILRRTSLTVMVGDIPVGSAHPVIVQSMTNTDTADADATAIQVAQLAHAGSELVRITVDRAEAAAAVPHIKEKLLARHVNVPLIGDFHYIGHTLLTDYSAAAEALDKYRINPGNVGFGEKKDRQFATLIELAARYAKPVRIGVNWGSLDGALLTRLMDENARQPV
;
A
#
# COMPACT_ATOMS: atom_id res chain seq x y z
N MET A 1 34.24 -5.93 -9.51
CA MET A 1 33.10 -5.06 -9.12
C MET A 1 33.11 -4.93 -7.61
N SER A 2 33.03 -3.71 -7.07
CA SER A 2 32.83 -3.52 -5.62
C SER A 2 31.45 -4.09 -5.25
N ALA A 3 31.39 -4.94 -4.23
CA ALA A 3 30.12 -5.46 -3.75
C ALA A 3 29.27 -4.30 -3.23
N ILE A 4 28.07 -4.12 -3.78
CA ILE A 4 27.13 -3.11 -3.28
C ILE A 4 26.70 -3.54 -1.87
N LEU A 5 27.16 -2.81 -0.86
CA LEU A 5 26.75 -3.01 0.53
C LEU A 5 25.29 -2.54 0.70
N ARG A 6 24.39 -3.49 0.99
CA ARG A 6 22.99 -3.20 1.30
C ARG A 6 22.88 -2.54 2.68
N ARG A 7 22.09 -1.46 2.78
CA ARG A 7 21.69 -0.88 4.08
C ARG A 7 20.97 -1.93 4.92
N THR A 8 21.41 -2.14 6.17
CA THR A 8 20.74 -3.04 7.11
C THR A 8 19.29 -2.58 7.39
N SER A 9 18.35 -3.52 7.35
CA SER A 9 16.95 -3.31 7.69
C SER A 9 16.34 -4.57 8.28
N LEU A 10 15.25 -4.39 9.03
CA LEU A 10 14.41 -5.51 9.44
C LEU A 10 13.79 -6.20 8.22
N THR A 11 13.47 -7.48 8.38
CA THR A 11 12.65 -8.25 7.43
C THR A 11 11.18 -8.06 7.76
N VAL A 12 10.37 -7.75 6.74
CA VAL A 12 8.92 -7.66 6.81
C VAL A 12 8.34 -8.67 5.83
N MET A 13 7.44 -9.54 6.29
CA MET A 13 6.73 -10.46 5.42
C MET A 13 5.58 -9.74 4.71
N VAL A 14 5.46 -9.94 3.39
CA VAL A 14 4.31 -9.50 2.59
C VAL A 14 3.72 -10.75 1.94
N GLY A 15 2.63 -11.26 2.52
CA GLY A 15 2.25 -12.65 2.29
C GLY A 15 3.38 -13.58 2.74
N ASP A 16 3.86 -14.41 1.83
CA ASP A 16 5.00 -15.32 2.01
C ASP A 16 6.35 -14.72 1.55
N ILE A 17 6.36 -13.48 1.03
CA ILE A 17 7.57 -12.85 0.47
C ILE A 17 8.30 -12.02 1.53
N PRO A 18 9.59 -12.32 1.84
CA PRO A 18 10.37 -11.56 2.80
C PRO A 18 10.99 -10.31 2.16
N VAL A 19 10.72 -9.14 2.75
CA VAL A 19 11.28 -7.85 2.31
C VAL A 19 12.23 -7.32 3.38
N GLY A 20 13.52 -7.25 3.08
CA GLY A 20 14.54 -6.72 4.01
C GLY A 20 15.95 -6.81 3.43
N SER A 21 16.94 -6.30 4.16
CA SER A 21 18.34 -6.28 3.69
C SER A 21 18.98 -7.67 3.60
N ALA A 22 18.44 -8.66 4.31
CA ALA A 22 18.85 -10.06 4.27
C ALA A 22 18.29 -10.83 3.05
N HIS A 23 17.46 -10.18 2.23
CA HIS A 23 16.77 -10.80 1.09
C HIS A 23 17.06 -10.02 -0.21
N PRO A 24 16.87 -10.65 -1.39
CA PRO A 24 16.93 -9.95 -2.68
C PRO A 24 16.04 -8.70 -2.71
N VAL A 25 16.39 -7.74 -3.58
CA VAL A 25 15.49 -6.61 -3.84
C VAL A 25 14.29 -7.15 -4.60
N ILE A 26 13.10 -6.95 -4.03
CA ILE A 26 11.85 -7.43 -4.62
C ILE A 26 11.37 -6.49 -5.72
N VAL A 27 11.00 -7.05 -6.86
CA VAL A 27 10.35 -6.34 -7.98
C VAL A 27 8.85 -6.29 -7.73
N GLN A 28 8.26 -5.10 -7.81
CA GLN A 28 6.82 -4.91 -7.66
C GLN A 28 6.27 -4.00 -8.76
N SER A 29 4.98 -4.16 -9.06
CA SER A 29 4.26 -3.36 -10.05
C SER A 29 2.91 -2.90 -9.51
N MET A 30 2.17 -2.15 -10.34
CA MET A 30 0.83 -1.71 -10.02
C MET A 30 -0.06 -1.86 -11.25
N THR A 31 -1.30 -2.28 -11.05
CA THR A 31 -2.30 -2.31 -12.11
C THR A 31 -2.70 -0.90 -12.54
N ASN A 32 -3.29 -0.80 -13.73
CA ASN A 32 -3.96 0.40 -14.22
C ASN A 32 -5.41 0.15 -14.67
N THR A 33 -5.92 -1.07 -14.49
CA THR A 33 -7.34 -1.39 -14.64
C THR A 33 -8.17 -0.77 -13.52
N ASP A 34 -9.45 -0.56 -13.80
CA ASP A 34 -10.41 -0.22 -12.75
C ASP A 34 -10.58 -1.43 -11.81
N THR A 35 -10.26 -1.25 -10.53
CA THR A 35 -10.31 -2.35 -9.55
C THR A 35 -11.73 -2.86 -9.31
N ALA A 36 -12.76 -2.05 -9.60
CA ALA A 36 -14.15 -2.52 -9.58
C ALA A 36 -14.43 -3.58 -10.66
N ASP A 37 -13.65 -3.62 -11.74
CA ASP A 37 -13.64 -4.72 -12.70
C ASP A 37 -12.70 -5.82 -12.20
N ALA A 38 -13.28 -6.75 -11.44
CA ALA A 38 -12.55 -7.85 -10.82
C ALA A 38 -11.90 -8.79 -11.85
N ASP A 39 -12.52 -8.97 -13.03
CA ASP A 39 -11.99 -9.86 -14.07
C ASP A 39 -10.82 -9.22 -14.79
N ALA A 40 -10.96 -7.98 -15.27
CA ALA A 40 -9.87 -7.26 -15.91
C ALA A 40 -8.67 -7.10 -14.96
N THR A 41 -8.92 -6.77 -13.70
CA THR A 41 -7.87 -6.60 -12.70
C THR A 41 -7.18 -7.92 -12.36
N ALA A 42 -7.92 -9.02 -12.16
CA ALA A 42 -7.30 -10.32 -11.93
C ALA A 42 -6.44 -10.79 -13.12
N ILE A 43 -6.90 -10.55 -14.36
CA ILE A 43 -6.13 -10.85 -15.57
C ILE A 43 -4.82 -10.05 -15.59
N GLN A 44 -4.88 -8.74 -15.35
CA GLN A 44 -3.68 -7.90 -15.35
C GLN A 44 -2.72 -8.24 -14.21
N VAL A 45 -3.23 -8.54 -13.01
CA VAL A 45 -2.39 -9.01 -11.90
C VAL A 45 -1.65 -10.29 -12.29
N ALA A 46 -2.34 -11.26 -12.90
CA ALA A 46 -1.70 -12.50 -13.36
C ALA A 46 -0.65 -12.26 -14.45
N GLN A 47 -0.92 -11.35 -15.40
CA GLN A 47 0.06 -10.94 -16.42
C GLN A 47 1.30 -10.31 -15.81
N LEU A 48 1.13 -9.40 -14.85
CA LEU A 48 2.25 -8.75 -14.15
C LEU A 48 3.07 -9.76 -13.34
N ALA A 49 2.41 -10.69 -12.65
CA ALA A 49 3.09 -11.76 -11.93
C ALA A 49 3.89 -12.66 -12.88
N HIS A 50 3.31 -13.06 -14.01
CA HIS A 50 3.98 -13.88 -15.02
C HIS A 50 5.16 -13.16 -15.69
N ALA A 51 5.09 -11.83 -15.80
CA ALA A 51 6.20 -10.99 -16.25
C ALA A 51 7.34 -10.83 -15.23
N GLY A 52 7.18 -11.38 -14.01
CA GLY A 52 8.20 -11.36 -12.95
C GLY A 52 7.94 -10.36 -11.83
N SER A 53 6.74 -9.77 -11.74
CA SER A 53 6.37 -8.96 -10.58
C SER A 53 6.08 -9.85 -9.38
N GLU A 54 6.89 -9.73 -8.35
CA GLU A 54 6.77 -10.54 -7.12
C GLU A 54 5.67 -10.00 -6.20
N LEU A 55 5.30 -8.72 -6.32
CA LEU A 55 4.18 -8.12 -5.59
C LEU A 55 3.37 -7.23 -6.53
N VAL A 56 2.05 -7.28 -6.48
CA VAL A 56 1.19 -6.45 -7.32
C VAL A 56 0.30 -5.54 -6.49
N ARG A 57 0.33 -4.24 -6.78
CA ARG A 57 -0.50 -3.23 -6.14
C ARG A 57 -1.74 -2.93 -6.98
N ILE A 58 -2.87 -2.71 -6.33
CA ILE A 58 -4.14 -2.28 -6.92
C ILE A 58 -4.64 -1.03 -6.20
N THR A 59 -5.37 -0.16 -6.89
CA THR A 59 -6.00 1.02 -6.26
C THR A 59 -7.26 0.59 -5.52
N VAL A 60 -7.49 1.11 -4.33
CA VAL A 60 -8.74 0.88 -3.58
C VAL A 60 -9.27 2.24 -3.12
N ASP A 61 -10.02 2.87 -4.01
CA ASP A 61 -10.38 4.28 -3.93
C ASP A 61 -11.88 4.53 -3.67
N ARG A 62 -12.71 3.49 -3.76
CA ARG A 62 -14.16 3.54 -3.53
C ARG A 62 -14.74 2.19 -3.11
N ALA A 63 -16.00 2.22 -2.70
CA ALA A 63 -16.78 1.08 -2.23
C ALA A 63 -16.76 -0.12 -3.20
N GLU A 64 -16.96 0.13 -4.49
CA GLU A 64 -17.01 -0.90 -5.53
C GLU A 64 -15.64 -1.57 -5.72
N ALA A 65 -14.56 -0.77 -5.68
CA ALA A 65 -13.20 -1.30 -5.72
C ALA A 65 -12.89 -2.16 -4.49
N ALA A 66 -13.26 -1.70 -3.29
CA ALA A 66 -13.08 -2.47 -2.06
C ALA A 66 -13.87 -3.79 -2.09
N ALA A 67 -15.12 -3.77 -2.53
CA ALA A 67 -15.95 -4.95 -2.69
C ALA A 67 -15.39 -5.96 -3.70
N ALA A 68 -14.67 -5.50 -4.72
CA ALA A 68 -14.06 -6.36 -5.73
C ALA A 68 -12.79 -7.08 -5.27
N VAL A 69 -12.08 -6.58 -4.24
CA VAL A 69 -10.78 -7.14 -3.81
C VAL A 69 -10.84 -8.64 -3.46
N PRO A 70 -11.80 -9.14 -2.65
CA PRO A 70 -11.92 -10.58 -2.37
C PRO A 70 -12.13 -11.41 -3.64
N HIS A 71 -12.94 -10.92 -4.58
CA HIS A 71 -13.19 -11.61 -5.85
C HIS A 71 -11.95 -11.64 -6.75
N ILE A 72 -11.14 -10.58 -6.75
CA ILE A 72 -9.84 -10.57 -7.44
C ILE A 72 -8.93 -11.64 -6.83
N LYS A 73 -8.82 -11.70 -5.50
CA LYS A 73 -8.00 -12.71 -4.81
C LYS A 73 -8.47 -14.12 -5.14
N GLU A 74 -9.77 -14.40 -5.06
CA GLU A 74 -10.38 -15.69 -5.41
C GLU A 74 -10.05 -16.10 -6.85
N LYS A 75 -10.23 -15.17 -7.81
CA LYS A 75 -9.93 -15.38 -9.23
C LYS A 75 -8.44 -15.70 -9.47
N LEU A 76 -7.53 -15.09 -8.72
CA LEU A 76 -6.09 -15.38 -8.82
C LEU A 76 -5.76 -16.77 -8.26
N LEU A 77 -6.29 -17.10 -7.08
CA LEU A 77 -6.12 -18.43 -6.47
C LEU A 77 -6.66 -19.55 -7.36
N ALA A 78 -7.82 -19.34 -7.98
CA ALA A 78 -8.41 -20.28 -8.95
C ALA A 78 -7.54 -20.51 -10.20
N ARG A 79 -6.62 -19.57 -10.49
CA ARG A 79 -5.63 -19.67 -11.58
C ARG A 79 -4.24 -20.11 -11.09
N HIS A 80 -4.13 -20.53 -9.83
CA HIS A 80 -2.86 -20.86 -9.17
C HIS A 80 -1.84 -19.70 -9.17
N VAL A 81 -2.33 -18.47 -9.14
CA VAL A 81 -1.50 -17.26 -9.02
C VAL A 81 -1.59 -16.75 -7.58
N ASN A 82 -0.52 -16.95 -6.80
CA ASN A 82 -0.47 -16.61 -5.37
C ASN A 82 0.29 -15.31 -5.08
N VAL A 83 0.41 -14.41 -6.07
CA VAL A 83 1.14 -13.15 -5.90
C VAL A 83 0.49 -12.30 -4.78
N PRO A 84 1.27 -11.72 -3.85
CA PRO A 84 0.72 -10.85 -2.83
C PRO A 84 0.10 -9.57 -3.42
N LEU A 85 -1.11 -9.25 -2.96
CA LEU A 85 -1.89 -8.07 -3.36
C LEU A 85 -1.73 -6.93 -2.35
N ILE A 86 -1.34 -5.75 -2.84
CA ILE A 86 -1.18 -4.55 -2.04
C ILE A 86 -2.31 -3.57 -2.35
N GLY A 87 -3.05 -3.12 -1.33
CA GLY A 87 -4.08 -2.09 -1.49
C GLY A 87 -3.48 -0.69 -1.39
N ASP A 88 -3.68 0.15 -2.42
CA ASP A 88 -3.29 1.55 -2.43
C ASP A 88 -4.47 2.44 -2.00
N PHE A 89 -4.38 3.00 -0.80
CA PHE A 89 -5.47 3.78 -0.21
C PHE A 89 -5.16 5.28 -0.18
N HIS A 90 -6.19 6.06 -0.51
CA HIS A 90 -6.18 7.53 -0.45
C HIS A 90 -7.49 8.04 0.14
N TYR A 91 -7.43 9.13 0.91
CA TYR A 91 -8.55 9.89 1.50
C TYR A 91 -9.48 9.08 2.42
N ILE A 92 -10.23 8.14 1.85
CA ILE A 92 -11.28 7.36 2.52
C ILE A 92 -10.84 5.93 2.88
N GLY A 93 -9.53 5.62 2.83
CA GLY A 93 -9.03 4.27 3.13
C GLY A 93 -9.46 3.73 4.48
N HIS A 94 -9.55 4.60 5.50
CA HIS A 94 -10.01 4.23 6.85
C HIS A 94 -11.46 3.73 6.83
N THR A 95 -12.34 4.39 6.06
CA THR A 95 -13.72 3.98 5.85
C THR A 95 -13.78 2.67 5.06
N LEU A 96 -13.06 2.59 3.93
CA LEU A 96 -13.09 1.39 3.07
C LEU A 96 -12.63 0.13 3.82
N LEU A 97 -11.55 0.20 4.60
CA LEU A 97 -11.08 -0.95 5.37
C LEU A 97 -11.96 -1.27 6.59
N THR A 98 -12.73 -0.30 7.10
CA THR A 98 -13.68 -0.52 8.19
C THR A 98 -14.94 -1.20 7.67
N ASP A 99 -15.50 -0.69 6.57
CA ASP A 99 -16.80 -1.13 6.04
C ASP A 99 -16.68 -2.40 5.19
N TYR A 100 -15.50 -2.67 4.61
CA TYR A 100 -15.22 -3.84 3.77
C TYR A 100 -14.14 -4.72 4.41
N SER A 101 -14.46 -5.37 5.54
CA SER A 101 -13.53 -6.26 6.26
C SER A 101 -12.95 -7.37 5.38
N ALA A 102 -13.74 -7.91 4.45
CA ALA A 102 -13.27 -8.93 3.50
C ALA A 102 -12.12 -8.41 2.63
N ALA A 103 -12.14 -7.12 2.23
CA ALA A 103 -11.04 -6.51 1.50
C ALA A 103 -9.79 -6.37 2.38
N ALA A 104 -9.98 -5.97 3.64
CA ALA A 104 -8.90 -5.88 4.62
C ALA A 104 -8.22 -7.24 4.84
N GLU A 105 -9.00 -8.32 4.96
CA GLU A 105 -8.51 -9.68 5.12
C GLU A 105 -7.81 -10.20 3.86
N ALA A 106 -8.37 -9.93 2.67
CA ALA A 106 -7.87 -10.45 1.40
C ALA A 106 -6.55 -9.82 0.91
N LEU A 107 -6.28 -8.57 1.28
CA LEU A 107 -5.02 -7.89 0.94
C LEU A 107 -3.86 -8.40 1.78
N ASP A 108 -2.68 -8.45 1.19
CA ASP A 108 -1.45 -8.91 1.85
C ASP A 108 -0.64 -7.76 2.45
N LYS A 109 -0.98 -6.51 2.11
CA LYS A 109 -0.34 -5.28 2.58
C LYS A 109 -1.19 -4.06 2.31
N TYR A 110 -1.07 -3.03 3.16
CA TYR A 110 -1.68 -1.72 2.92
C TYR A 110 -0.62 -0.67 2.57
N ARG A 111 -0.87 0.17 1.57
CA ARG A 111 -0.14 1.42 1.34
C ARG A 111 -1.00 2.57 1.84
N ILE A 112 -0.43 3.35 2.76
CA ILE A 112 -1.04 4.56 3.31
C ILE A 112 -0.15 5.76 2.97
N ASN A 113 -0.76 6.88 2.58
CA ASN A 113 -0.07 8.16 2.44
C ASN A 113 -0.58 9.15 3.48
N PRO A 114 0.23 9.56 4.49
CA PRO A 114 -0.22 10.46 5.54
C PRO A 114 -0.59 11.87 5.02
N GLY A 115 -0.11 12.28 3.84
CA GLY A 115 -0.55 13.53 3.21
C GLY A 115 -1.99 13.48 2.67
N ASN A 116 -2.55 12.28 2.50
CA ASN A 116 -3.87 12.06 1.90
C ASN A 116 -4.86 11.41 2.86
N VAL A 117 -4.66 11.47 4.18
CA VAL A 117 -5.60 10.88 5.18
C VAL A 117 -6.34 11.96 5.98
N GLY A 118 -6.62 13.11 5.37
CA GLY A 118 -7.33 14.22 6.00
C GLY A 118 -6.40 15.33 6.52
N PHE A 119 -7.00 16.33 7.18
CA PHE A 119 -6.33 17.53 7.67
C PHE A 119 -6.52 17.71 9.18
N GLY A 120 -5.53 18.30 9.86
CA GLY A 120 -5.58 18.57 11.31
C GLY A 120 -5.80 17.30 12.16
N GLU A 121 -6.59 17.40 13.23
CA GLU A 121 -6.87 16.28 14.15
C GLU A 121 -7.53 15.07 13.46
N LYS A 122 -8.29 15.31 12.37
CA LYS A 122 -8.89 14.22 11.60
C LYS A 122 -7.83 13.34 10.96
N LYS A 123 -6.68 13.92 10.58
CA LYS A 123 -5.55 13.20 9.97
C LYS A 123 -5.04 12.11 10.88
N ASP A 124 -4.76 12.47 12.13
CA ASP A 124 -4.15 11.56 13.10
C ASP A 124 -5.13 10.46 13.50
N ARG A 125 -6.42 10.81 13.69
CA ARG A 125 -7.47 9.81 13.96
C ARG A 125 -7.64 8.83 12.80
N GLN A 126 -7.73 9.32 11.55
CA GLN A 126 -7.90 8.45 10.37
C GLN A 126 -6.67 7.57 10.14
N PHE A 127 -5.48 8.12 10.33
CA PHE A 127 -4.23 7.36 10.26
C PHE A 127 -4.18 6.28 11.35
N ALA A 128 -4.51 6.62 12.61
CA ALA A 128 -4.56 5.66 13.71
C ALA A 128 -5.52 4.50 13.41
N THR A 129 -6.73 4.79 12.93
CA THR A 129 -7.70 3.74 12.53
C THR A 129 -7.11 2.78 11.48
N LEU A 130 -6.38 3.29 10.48
CA LEU A 130 -5.74 2.43 9.48
C LEU A 130 -4.65 1.53 10.10
N ILE A 131 -3.85 2.04 11.03
CA ILE A 131 -2.81 1.27 11.71
C ILE A 131 -3.43 0.22 12.65
N GLU A 132 -4.50 0.56 13.36
CA GLU A 132 -5.26 -0.37 14.21
C GLU A 132 -5.86 -1.52 13.38
N LEU A 133 -6.42 -1.22 12.21
CA LEU A 133 -6.91 -2.24 11.28
C LEU A 133 -5.77 -3.11 10.75
N ALA A 134 -4.63 -2.52 10.39
CA ALA A 134 -3.46 -3.28 9.97
C ALA A 134 -2.95 -4.22 11.08
N ALA A 135 -2.90 -3.75 12.32
CA ALA A 135 -2.53 -4.58 13.47
C ALA A 135 -3.55 -5.70 13.70
N ARG A 136 -4.86 -5.40 13.64
CA ARG A 136 -5.95 -6.37 13.81
C ARG A 136 -5.86 -7.50 12.78
N TYR A 137 -5.64 -7.17 11.51
CA TYR A 137 -5.56 -8.15 10.42
C TYR A 137 -4.14 -8.66 10.17
N ALA A 138 -3.18 -8.33 11.05
CA ALA A 138 -1.77 -8.69 10.93
C ALA A 138 -1.16 -8.37 9.55
N LYS A 139 -1.49 -7.20 8.99
CA LYS A 139 -1.02 -6.76 7.68
C LYS A 139 0.16 -5.80 7.80
N PRO A 140 1.25 -6.00 7.04
CA PRO A 140 2.30 -4.99 6.92
C PRO A 140 1.76 -3.71 6.28
N VAL A 141 2.35 -2.58 6.65
CA VAL A 141 1.99 -1.25 6.12
C VAL A 141 3.19 -0.61 5.46
N ARG A 142 3.00 -0.05 4.26
CA ARG A 142 3.91 0.95 3.69
C ARG A 142 3.35 2.33 3.93
N ILE A 143 4.04 3.13 4.73
CA ILE A 143 3.85 4.58 4.80
C ILE A 143 4.61 5.19 3.61
N GLY A 144 3.88 5.59 2.57
CA GLY A 144 4.45 6.06 1.30
C GLY A 144 4.12 7.52 1.04
N VAL A 145 5.00 8.42 1.47
CA VAL A 145 4.93 9.86 1.23
C VAL A 145 5.38 10.18 -0.19
N ASN A 146 4.66 11.07 -0.88
CA ASN A 146 4.99 11.52 -2.23
C ASN A 146 4.90 13.05 -2.31
N TRP A 147 5.83 13.69 -3.03
CA TRP A 147 5.97 15.16 -3.10
C TRP A 147 4.73 15.89 -3.65
N GLY A 148 4.00 15.28 -4.60
CA GLY A 148 2.76 15.82 -5.15
C GLY A 148 1.58 15.79 -4.16
N SER A 149 1.80 15.27 -2.96
CA SER A 149 0.84 15.15 -1.86
C SER A 149 1.52 15.43 -0.52
N LEU A 150 2.50 16.33 -0.49
CA LEU A 150 3.20 16.68 0.73
C LEU A 150 2.23 17.34 1.73
N ASP A 151 2.42 17.07 3.02
CA ASP A 151 1.65 17.73 4.06
C ASP A 151 1.99 19.23 4.08
N GLY A 152 1.00 20.07 3.72
CA GLY A 152 1.17 21.51 3.63
C GLY A 152 1.54 22.15 4.97
N ALA A 153 1.01 21.65 6.09
CA ALA A 153 1.35 22.17 7.42
C ALA A 153 2.80 21.86 7.77
N LEU A 154 3.28 20.66 7.41
CA LEU A 154 4.68 20.28 7.58
C LEU A 154 5.60 21.12 6.71
N LEU A 155 5.24 21.34 5.43
CA LEU A 155 6.01 22.17 4.52
C LEU A 155 6.18 23.59 5.07
N THR A 156 5.08 24.25 5.45
CA THR A 156 5.11 25.61 6.01
C THR A 156 6.01 25.67 7.25
N ARG A 157 5.85 24.72 8.17
CA ARG A 157 6.69 24.67 9.39
C ARG A 157 8.17 24.57 9.06
N LEU A 158 8.56 23.70 8.14
CA LEU A 158 9.97 23.52 7.76
C LEU A 158 10.53 24.74 7.01
N MET A 159 9.71 25.41 6.20
CA MET A 159 10.10 26.67 5.55
C MET A 159 10.32 27.80 6.57
N ASP A 160 9.42 27.91 7.56
CA ASP A 160 9.55 28.88 8.65
C ASP A 160 10.80 28.62 9.50
N GLU A 161 11.10 27.35 9.79
CA GLU A 161 12.32 26.93 10.49
C GLU A 161 13.57 27.29 9.69
N ASN A 162 13.57 27.00 8.39
CA ASN A 162 14.69 27.34 7.50
C ASN A 162 14.93 28.86 7.43
N ALA A 163 13.86 29.66 7.35
CA ALA A 163 13.97 31.12 7.30
C ALA A 163 14.55 31.73 8.59
N ARG A 164 14.56 31.00 9.71
CA ARG A 164 15.15 31.42 10.99
C ARG A 164 16.59 30.97 11.18
N GLN A 165 17.14 30.16 10.27
CA GLN A 165 18.53 29.72 10.39
C GLN A 165 19.49 30.89 10.13
N PRO A 166 20.56 31.03 10.93
CA PRO A 166 21.59 32.01 10.66
C PRO A 166 22.26 31.69 9.31
N VAL A 167 22.56 32.75 8.56
CA VAL A 167 23.28 32.69 7.27
C VAL A 167 24.76 32.39 7.51
#